data_AF-A0A2Z2KD76-F1
#
_entry.id   AF-A0A2Z2KD76-F1
#
_cell.length_a   1.000
_cell.length_b   1.000
_cell.length_c   1.000
_cell.angle_alpha   90.00
_cell.angle_beta   90.00
_cell.angle_gamma   90.00
#
_symmetry.space_group_name_H-M   'P 1'
#
loop_
_entity.id
_entity.type
_entity.pdbx_description
1 polymer ?
#
loop_
_entity_poly.entity_id
_entity_poly.type
_entity_poly.pdbx_seq_one_letter_code
_entity_poly.pdbx_strand_id
1 'polypeptide(L)'
;MKKLLKPEILAAVAGCGIILYLLFIQPFVGVADNGDFLRMMNTVGLNYYDAAEAYADRFFSFSHSRFAYDDFFQGFYPSSQILLVLVPRLIGGLFHGSYFDIRLLGTVYALLLLVATWLLVKHNARGSYVTGLLLGAMLLFVFYDIGYLAYFNSLFGEPVSLVFLLLTFALGLRLTIQEHPTSKGLTLFFVAVIFLVCSKIQNAPIGIAFGLIFLRFSVLQGTGNWRKLALRFAAAICLISVLLYVTAPKELKHINLYQTVFFGILNESPDVLGDLEDLGLPERLEVLAGTNYFQTDTAIKQDDPSLQADFYDRVSHKDVLFFYLKNPGRLIDNMQYAASNSMAIRPYYLGNYEQGEQKAGALSFAYSGWSQFKNNHLPHSLGFLAGFYVIYYAGALFQYFRSRDRRERVAGELMMLLGLIGLFSFLVPILGDGRADIGKHLFMFNVSFDMMAVAMVGWVVYQLSAWAANRSRR
;
A
#
# COMPACT_ATOMS: atom_id res chain seq x y z
N MET A 1 -11.93 16.25 -32.07
CA MET A 1 -12.66 16.88 -30.94
C MET A 1 -13.57 15.90 -30.17
N LYS A 2 -14.49 15.13 -30.79
CA LYS A 2 -15.42 14.23 -30.05
C LYS A 2 -14.78 13.16 -29.15
N LYS A 3 -13.55 12.69 -29.44
CA LYS A 3 -12.84 11.70 -28.60
C LYS A 3 -12.24 12.30 -27.31
N LEU A 4 -11.75 13.55 -27.35
CA LEU A 4 -11.16 14.23 -26.18
C LEU A 4 -12.20 14.60 -25.11
N LEU A 5 -13.49 14.59 -25.47
CA LEU A 5 -14.57 14.94 -24.54
C LEU A 5 -14.95 13.81 -23.59
N LYS A 6 -14.47 12.57 -23.79
CA LYS A 6 -14.85 11.44 -22.93
C LYS A 6 -14.30 11.59 -21.51
N PRO A 7 -15.07 11.28 -20.44
CA PRO A 7 -14.62 11.50 -19.06
C PRO A 7 -13.31 10.81 -18.73
N GLU A 8 -13.10 9.58 -19.22
CA GLU A 8 -11.86 8.83 -18.96
C GLU A 8 -10.62 9.49 -19.60
N ILE A 9 -10.78 10.16 -20.74
CA ILE A 9 -9.70 10.87 -21.41
C ILE A 9 -9.45 12.21 -20.71
N LEU A 10 -10.50 12.94 -20.34
CA LEU A 10 -10.38 14.18 -19.57
C LEU A 10 -9.69 13.95 -18.23
N ALA A 11 -10.08 12.91 -17.49
CA ALA A 11 -9.45 12.56 -16.21
C ALA A 11 -7.96 12.21 -16.40
N ALA A 12 -7.62 11.41 -17.41
CA ALA A 12 -6.21 11.07 -17.68
C ALA A 12 -5.39 12.31 -18.11
N VAL A 13 -5.93 13.19 -18.95
CA VAL A 13 -5.22 14.41 -19.37
C VAL A 13 -5.03 15.37 -18.19
N ALA A 14 -6.06 15.59 -17.39
CA ALA A 14 -5.97 16.42 -16.18
C ALA A 14 -4.96 15.84 -15.17
N GLY A 15 -5.02 14.52 -14.94
CA GLY A 15 -4.06 13.82 -14.11
C GLY A 15 -2.62 13.93 -14.61
N CYS A 16 -2.41 13.85 -15.92
CA CYS A 16 -1.09 14.06 -16.53
C CYS A 16 -0.57 15.46 -16.24
N GLY A 17 -1.42 16.49 -16.41
CA GLY A 17 -1.08 17.87 -16.08
C GLY A 17 -0.70 18.06 -14.60
N ILE A 18 -1.46 17.47 -13.67
CA ILE A 18 -1.16 17.51 -12.23
C ILE A 18 0.20 16.85 -11.93
N ILE A 19 0.44 15.65 -12.45
CA ILE A 19 1.70 14.93 -12.23
C ILE A 19 2.89 15.72 -12.78
N LEU A 20 2.80 16.20 -14.03
CA LEU A 20 3.86 16.98 -14.66
C LEU A 20 4.19 18.22 -13.84
N TYR A 21 3.17 18.94 -13.38
CA TYR A 21 3.35 20.12 -12.55
C TYR A 21 4.04 19.78 -11.23
N LEU A 22 3.54 18.78 -10.49
CA LEU A 22 3.99 18.47 -9.13
C LEU A 22 5.33 17.75 -9.06
N LEU A 23 5.63 16.85 -10.00
CA LEU A 23 6.80 15.95 -9.91
C LEU A 23 7.93 16.29 -10.89
N PHE A 24 7.66 17.10 -11.93
CA PHE A 24 8.62 17.35 -13.02
C PHE A 24 8.89 18.82 -13.33
N ILE A 25 8.01 19.76 -12.96
CA ILE A 25 8.15 21.20 -13.26
C ILE A 25 8.44 22.03 -11.99
N GLN A 26 7.71 21.79 -10.90
CA GLN A 26 8.02 22.39 -9.60
C GLN A 26 9.41 21.93 -9.10
N PRO A 27 10.01 22.60 -8.09
CA PRO A 27 11.20 22.08 -7.40
C PRO A 27 11.02 20.59 -7.10
N PHE A 28 12.11 19.83 -7.13
CA PHE A 28 12.02 18.37 -7.07
C PHE A 28 11.26 17.93 -5.82
N VAL A 29 10.22 17.12 -6.03
CA VAL A 29 9.46 16.51 -4.93
C VAL A 29 9.65 15.00 -4.98
N GLY A 30 10.24 14.48 -3.92
CA GLY A 30 10.38 13.05 -3.60
C GLY A 30 10.05 12.78 -2.13
N VAL A 31 10.50 11.65 -1.60
CA VAL A 31 10.49 11.37 -0.16
C VAL A 31 11.89 10.95 0.25
N ALA A 32 12.40 11.56 1.33
CA ALA A 32 13.70 11.25 1.89
C ALA A 32 13.82 9.78 2.29
N ASP A 33 15.03 9.23 2.15
CA ASP A 33 15.30 7.86 2.57
C ASP A 33 15.28 7.76 4.11
N ASN A 34 14.61 6.73 4.62
CA ASN A 34 14.59 6.40 6.05
C ASN A 34 15.47 5.18 6.39
N GLY A 35 16.29 4.73 5.43
CA GLY A 35 17.12 3.53 5.49
C GLY A 35 16.58 2.36 4.65
N ASP A 36 15.35 2.45 4.13
CA ASP A 36 14.74 1.37 3.36
C ASP A 36 15.19 1.32 1.90
N PHE A 37 15.72 2.40 1.32
CA PHE A 37 16.12 2.39 -0.09
C PHE A 37 17.19 1.34 -0.37
N LEU A 38 18.07 1.06 0.59
CA LEU A 38 19.11 0.02 0.50
C LEU A 38 18.56 -1.34 0.06
N ARG A 39 17.33 -1.70 0.44
CA ARG A 39 16.68 -2.96 0.03
C ARG A 39 16.58 -3.06 -1.50
N MET A 40 16.17 -1.95 -2.13
CA MET A 40 16.01 -1.86 -3.57
C MET A 40 17.33 -1.56 -4.27
N MET A 41 18.11 -0.61 -3.74
CA MET A 41 19.41 -0.18 -4.26
C MET A 41 20.39 -1.36 -4.40
N ASN A 42 20.56 -2.15 -3.35
CA ASN A 42 21.45 -3.32 -3.35
C ASN A 42 20.98 -4.43 -4.30
N THR A 43 19.68 -4.47 -4.62
CA THR A 43 19.12 -5.48 -5.53
C THR A 43 19.29 -5.05 -6.99
N VAL A 44 18.98 -3.78 -7.32
CA VAL A 44 18.96 -3.27 -8.70
C VAL A 44 20.27 -2.57 -9.12
N GLY A 45 21.30 -2.61 -8.28
CA GLY A 45 22.61 -2.03 -8.57
C GLY A 45 22.55 -0.51 -8.69
N LEU A 46 22.08 0.12 -7.62
CA LEU A 46 22.13 1.57 -7.40
C LEU A 46 22.82 1.85 -6.07
N ASN A 47 23.43 3.04 -5.94
CA ASN A 47 24.02 3.52 -4.70
C ASN A 47 23.74 5.02 -4.50
N TYR A 48 24.03 5.55 -3.32
CA TYR A 48 23.96 6.99 -3.08
C TYR A 48 24.93 7.70 -4.01
N TYR A 49 24.51 8.83 -4.58
CA TYR A 49 25.31 9.54 -5.57
C TYR A 49 26.57 10.16 -4.98
N ASP A 50 26.47 10.77 -3.80
CA ASP A 50 27.60 11.29 -3.04
C ASP A 50 27.93 10.39 -1.84
N ALA A 51 29.05 9.69 -1.93
CA ALA A 51 29.53 8.81 -0.88
C ALA A 51 29.94 9.57 0.40
N ALA A 52 30.37 10.83 0.27
CA ALA A 52 30.83 11.68 1.37
C ALA A 52 29.70 12.47 2.06
N GLU A 53 28.46 12.34 1.57
CA GLU A 53 27.29 12.98 2.15
C GLU A 53 27.12 12.65 3.64
N ALA A 54 26.83 13.67 4.45
CA ALA A 54 26.60 13.49 5.87
C ALA A 54 25.34 12.62 6.12
N TYR A 55 25.36 11.82 7.18
CA TYR A 55 24.24 10.94 7.54
C TYR A 55 22.91 11.69 7.62
N ALA A 56 22.91 12.90 8.21
CA ALA A 56 21.70 13.71 8.37
C ALA A 56 21.15 14.27 7.06
N ASP A 57 21.99 14.45 6.03
CA ASP A 57 21.55 14.91 4.71
C ASP A 57 21.06 13.73 3.87
N ARG A 58 21.74 12.59 3.99
CA ARG A 58 21.40 11.34 3.32
C ARG A 58 20.06 10.76 3.76
N PHE A 59 19.78 10.81 5.06
CA PHE A 59 18.60 10.19 5.65
C PHE A 59 17.67 11.24 6.27
N PHE A 60 16.36 11.01 6.14
CA PHE A 60 15.26 11.76 6.73
C PHE A 60 15.08 13.22 6.26
N SER A 61 16.16 13.97 6.01
CA SER A 61 16.09 15.43 5.79
C SER A 61 15.77 15.84 4.36
N PHE A 62 16.39 15.19 3.37
CA PHE A 62 16.31 15.57 1.97
C PHE A 62 15.97 14.38 1.08
N SER A 63 15.27 14.65 -0.01
CA SER A 63 15.03 13.69 -1.07
C SER A 63 16.16 13.77 -2.10
N HIS A 64 16.35 12.70 -2.87
CA HIS A 64 17.45 12.59 -3.84
C HIS A 64 16.91 12.23 -5.21
N SER A 65 17.22 13.06 -6.22
CA SER A 65 16.88 12.78 -7.61
C SER A 65 17.91 11.87 -8.29
N ARG A 66 19.16 11.86 -7.79
CA ARG A 66 20.31 11.20 -8.42
C ARG A 66 20.82 10.04 -7.58
N PHE A 67 21.08 8.92 -8.26
CA PHE A 67 21.67 7.71 -7.69
C PHE A 67 22.87 7.27 -8.53
N ALA A 68 23.94 6.80 -7.90
CA ALA A 68 25.05 6.18 -8.63
C ALA A 68 24.63 4.80 -9.16
N TYR A 69 25.22 4.38 -10.28
CA TYR A 69 25.12 2.98 -10.72
C TYR A 69 26.08 2.12 -9.91
N ASP A 70 25.64 0.91 -9.57
CA ASP A 70 26.42 -0.10 -8.85
C ASP A 70 26.17 -1.50 -9.44
N ASP A 71 26.88 -2.49 -8.92
CA ASP A 71 26.73 -3.90 -9.28
C ASP A 71 25.36 -4.45 -8.84
N PHE A 72 24.78 -5.29 -9.69
CA PHE A 72 23.49 -5.93 -9.39
C PHE A 72 23.62 -6.97 -8.27
N PHE A 73 22.55 -7.12 -7.49
CA PHE A 73 22.39 -8.21 -6.52
C PHE A 73 23.47 -8.29 -5.43
N GLN A 74 24.02 -7.15 -5.00
CA GLN A 74 24.82 -7.04 -3.76
C GLN A 74 24.01 -7.39 -2.51
N GLY A 75 22.69 -7.31 -2.62
CA GLY A 75 21.72 -7.91 -1.71
C GLY A 75 20.47 -8.32 -2.49
N PHE A 76 19.52 -8.98 -1.83
CA PHE A 76 18.28 -9.39 -2.48
C PHE A 76 17.07 -9.20 -1.57
N TYR A 77 16.16 -8.30 -1.98
CA TYR A 77 14.87 -8.12 -1.34
C TYR A 77 13.74 -8.49 -2.32
N PRO A 78 13.04 -9.62 -2.11
CA PRO A 78 12.03 -10.08 -3.05
C PRO A 78 10.84 -9.11 -3.09
N SER A 79 10.71 -8.40 -4.21
CA SER A 79 9.58 -7.50 -4.47
C SER A 79 9.27 -7.39 -5.97
N SER A 80 7.98 -7.23 -6.28
CA SER A 80 7.52 -6.87 -7.64
C SER A 80 8.04 -5.50 -8.09
N GLN A 81 8.45 -4.64 -7.16
CA GLN A 81 9.09 -3.36 -7.44
C GLN A 81 10.37 -3.51 -8.27
N ILE A 82 11.13 -4.62 -8.11
CA ILE A 82 12.37 -4.88 -8.87
C ILE A 82 12.11 -4.71 -10.37
N LEU A 83 11.01 -5.27 -10.89
CA LEU A 83 10.68 -5.22 -12.31
C LEU A 83 10.40 -3.79 -12.80
N LEU A 84 9.89 -2.93 -11.92
CA LEU A 84 9.54 -1.54 -12.24
C LEU A 84 10.74 -0.60 -12.14
N VAL A 85 11.74 -0.93 -11.31
CA VAL A 85 12.97 -0.13 -11.13
C VAL A 85 14.05 -0.57 -12.11
N LEU A 86 14.20 -1.88 -12.33
CA LEU A 86 15.26 -2.44 -13.18
C LEU A 86 15.16 -1.94 -14.63
N VAL A 87 13.94 -1.87 -15.18
CA VAL A 87 13.75 -1.41 -16.57
C VAL A 87 14.20 0.06 -16.74
N PRO A 88 13.69 1.04 -15.96
CA PRO A 88 14.23 2.40 -15.94
C PRO A 88 15.74 2.47 -15.69
N ARG A 89 16.27 1.68 -14.76
CA ARG A 89 17.71 1.66 -14.45
C ARG A 89 18.54 1.21 -15.64
N LEU A 90 18.11 0.19 -16.38
CA LEU A 90 18.82 -0.33 -17.56
C LEU A 90 18.84 0.68 -18.73
N ILE A 91 17.74 1.43 -18.91
CA ILE A 91 17.68 2.47 -19.96
C ILE A 91 18.22 3.82 -19.48
N GLY A 92 18.41 4.01 -18.17
CA GLY A 92 18.81 5.27 -17.56
C GLY A 92 20.11 5.82 -18.12
N GLY A 93 21.06 4.93 -18.43
CA GLY A 93 22.35 5.30 -19.04
C GLY A 93 22.23 5.99 -20.40
N LEU A 94 21.11 5.82 -21.11
CA LEU A 94 20.83 6.52 -22.37
C LEU A 94 20.48 8.00 -22.17
N PHE A 95 19.97 8.35 -20.99
CA PHE A 95 19.62 9.73 -20.62
C PHE A 95 20.74 10.40 -19.83
N HIS A 96 21.26 9.68 -18.82
CA HIS A 96 22.35 10.13 -17.96
C HIS A 96 23.32 8.97 -17.70
N GLY A 97 24.49 9.01 -18.34
CA GLY A 97 25.51 7.97 -18.20
C GLY A 97 26.23 7.97 -16.85
N SER A 98 26.23 9.09 -16.13
CA SER A 98 26.95 9.26 -14.86
C SER A 98 26.10 9.02 -13.60
N TYR A 99 24.78 8.99 -13.72
CA TYR A 99 23.86 8.70 -12.62
C TYR A 99 22.51 8.22 -13.14
N PHE A 100 21.78 7.49 -12.30
CA PHE A 100 20.38 7.18 -12.50
C PHE A 100 19.50 8.30 -11.94
N ASP A 101 18.60 8.83 -12.76
CA ASP A 101 17.60 9.83 -12.35
C ASP A 101 16.29 9.14 -11.96
N ILE A 102 15.87 9.31 -10.70
CA ILE A 102 14.67 8.67 -10.15
C ILE A 102 13.39 9.11 -10.85
N ARG A 103 13.37 10.24 -11.55
CA ARG A 103 12.20 10.71 -12.30
C ARG A 103 11.84 9.77 -13.46
N LEU A 104 12.78 8.94 -13.93
CA LEU A 104 12.47 7.85 -14.87
C LEU A 104 11.55 6.81 -14.22
N LEU A 105 11.80 6.46 -12.96
CA LEU A 105 10.92 5.58 -12.18
C LEU A 105 9.59 6.28 -11.88
N GLY A 106 9.63 7.56 -11.49
CA GLY A 106 8.42 8.38 -11.28
C GLY A 106 7.52 8.42 -12.52
N THR A 107 8.11 8.44 -13.72
CA THR A 107 7.38 8.37 -15.00
C THR A 107 6.67 7.03 -15.18
N VAL A 108 7.31 5.91 -14.82
CA VAL A 108 6.66 4.58 -14.87
C VAL A 108 5.43 4.54 -13.97
N TYR A 109 5.57 4.98 -12.72
CA TYR A 109 4.44 5.03 -11.79
C TYR A 109 3.34 6.00 -12.25
N ALA A 110 3.71 7.16 -12.79
CA ALA A 110 2.77 8.12 -13.37
C ALA A 110 1.94 7.49 -14.50
N LEU A 111 2.58 6.79 -15.44
CA LEU A 111 1.88 6.10 -16.53
C LEU A 111 0.94 5.02 -16.01
N LEU A 112 1.37 4.23 -15.02
CA LEU A 112 0.53 3.19 -14.40
C LEU A 112 -0.69 3.81 -13.68
N LEU A 113 -0.51 4.91 -12.94
CA LEU A 113 -1.60 5.63 -12.28
C LEU A 113 -2.59 6.20 -13.30
N LEU A 114 -2.10 6.79 -14.39
CA LEU A 114 -2.94 7.30 -15.49
C LEU A 114 -3.76 6.19 -16.15
N VAL A 115 -3.16 5.01 -16.39
CA VAL A 115 -3.86 3.84 -16.92
C VAL A 115 -4.92 3.34 -15.93
N ALA A 116 -4.60 3.29 -14.63
CA ALA A 116 -5.55 2.90 -13.60
C ALA A 116 -6.76 3.85 -13.55
N THR A 117 -6.51 5.16 -13.53
CA THR A 117 -7.54 6.20 -13.57
C THR A 117 -8.41 6.06 -14.82
N TRP A 118 -7.80 5.93 -16.00
CA TRP A 118 -8.54 5.76 -17.24
C TRP A 118 -9.42 4.50 -17.22
N LEU A 119 -8.90 3.37 -16.76
CA LEU A 119 -9.66 2.11 -16.68
C LEU A 119 -10.82 2.21 -15.67
N LEU A 120 -10.57 2.79 -14.49
CA LEU A 120 -11.58 2.97 -13.46
C LEU A 120 -12.73 3.83 -13.97
N VAL A 121 -12.43 4.99 -14.56
CA VAL A 121 -13.45 5.89 -15.10
C VAL A 121 -14.20 5.22 -16.26
N LYS A 122 -13.47 4.66 -17.24
CA LYS A 122 -14.06 4.07 -18.44
C LYS A 122 -15.05 2.94 -18.13
N HIS A 123 -14.69 2.05 -17.20
CA HIS A 123 -15.48 0.85 -16.93
C HIS A 123 -16.52 1.04 -15.83
N ASN A 124 -16.33 2.00 -14.92
CA ASN A 124 -17.24 2.19 -13.79
C ASN A 124 -18.15 3.43 -13.92
N ALA A 125 -18.01 4.23 -14.98
CA ALA A 125 -18.96 5.30 -15.30
C ALA A 125 -20.38 4.79 -15.67
N ARG A 126 -20.55 3.48 -15.92
CA ARG A 126 -21.84 2.82 -16.24
C ARG A 126 -22.62 3.52 -17.36
N GLY A 127 -21.92 4.06 -18.35
CA GLY A 127 -22.50 4.77 -19.49
C GLY A 127 -22.93 6.22 -19.22
N SER A 128 -22.82 6.71 -17.99
CA SER A 128 -23.18 8.08 -17.61
C SER A 128 -21.97 9.01 -17.68
N TYR A 129 -22.09 10.09 -18.47
CA TYR A 129 -21.06 11.11 -18.60
C TYR A 129 -20.74 11.79 -17.27
N VAL A 130 -21.78 12.19 -16.54
CA VAL A 130 -21.68 12.87 -15.24
C VAL A 130 -21.03 11.96 -14.21
N THR A 131 -21.43 10.69 -14.16
CA THR A 131 -20.82 9.71 -13.24
C THR A 131 -19.35 9.51 -13.56
N GLY A 132 -18.97 9.48 -14.85
CA GLY A 132 -17.58 9.43 -15.26
C GLY A 132 -16.78 10.66 -14.84
N LEU A 133 -17.33 11.87 -14.98
CA LEU A 133 -16.68 13.10 -14.54
C LEU A 133 -16.50 13.15 -13.03
N LEU A 134 -17.54 12.79 -12.27
CA LEU A 134 -17.47 12.75 -10.80
C LEU A 134 -16.44 11.72 -10.32
N LEU A 135 -16.45 10.51 -10.89
CA LEU A 135 -15.46 9.49 -10.55
C LEU A 135 -14.03 9.94 -10.91
N GLY A 136 -13.84 10.53 -12.09
CA GLY A 136 -12.57 11.11 -12.49
C GLY A 136 -12.09 12.19 -11.53
N ALA A 137 -12.97 13.13 -11.16
CA ALA A 137 -12.65 14.20 -10.22
C ALA A 137 -12.29 13.66 -8.82
N MET A 138 -13.01 12.65 -8.31
CA MET A 138 -12.68 12.01 -7.03
C MET A 138 -11.32 11.30 -7.07
N LEU A 139 -11.04 10.54 -8.13
CA LEU A 139 -9.74 9.87 -8.28
C LEU A 139 -8.58 10.87 -8.35
N LEU A 140 -8.76 11.98 -9.07
CA LEU A 140 -7.79 13.07 -9.14
C LEU A 140 -7.59 13.72 -7.78
N PHE A 141 -8.67 14.09 -7.09
CA PHE A 141 -8.59 14.73 -5.79
C PHE A 141 -7.90 13.86 -4.72
N VAL A 142 -8.15 12.55 -4.74
CA VAL A 142 -7.67 11.60 -3.73
C VAL A 142 -6.28 11.06 -4.05
N PHE A 143 -6.09 10.46 -5.23
CA PHE A 143 -4.88 9.69 -5.55
C PHE A 143 -3.80 10.48 -6.29
N TYR A 144 -4.10 11.73 -6.69
CA TYR A 144 -3.09 12.66 -7.21
C TYR A 144 -2.67 13.69 -6.15
N ASP A 145 -3.13 13.53 -4.91
CA ASP A 145 -2.65 14.28 -3.77
C ASP A 145 -1.14 14.07 -3.59
N ILE A 146 -0.42 15.15 -3.27
CA ILE A 146 1.04 15.11 -3.11
C ILE A 146 1.51 14.17 -2.00
N GLY A 147 0.65 13.88 -1.02
CA GLY A 147 0.92 12.86 -0.01
C GLY A 147 1.18 11.48 -0.61
N TYR A 148 0.53 11.15 -1.74
CA TYR A 148 0.80 9.94 -2.51
C TYR A 148 1.87 10.15 -3.57
N LEU A 149 1.77 11.23 -4.35
CA LEU A 149 2.63 11.41 -5.53
C LEU A 149 4.10 11.64 -5.19
N ALA A 150 4.43 12.21 -4.03
CA ALA A 150 5.82 12.40 -3.61
C ALA A 150 6.60 11.08 -3.57
N TYR A 151 5.94 9.96 -3.23
CA TYR A 151 6.57 8.64 -3.24
C TYR A 151 7.00 8.16 -4.63
N PHE A 152 6.47 8.73 -5.73
CA PHE A 152 6.83 8.26 -7.07
C PHE A 152 8.29 8.56 -7.42
N ASN A 153 8.85 9.62 -6.85
CA ASN A 153 10.28 9.97 -6.93
C ASN A 153 11.02 9.47 -5.68
N SER A 154 10.83 8.20 -5.33
CA SER A 154 11.50 7.52 -4.21
C SER A 154 11.66 6.03 -4.52
N LEU A 155 12.51 5.32 -3.77
CA LEU A 155 12.67 3.87 -3.89
C LEU A 155 11.80 3.08 -2.89
N PHE A 156 10.82 3.73 -2.27
CA PHE A 156 9.80 3.06 -1.45
C PHE A 156 8.91 2.13 -2.28
N GLY A 157 8.38 1.05 -1.67
CA GLY A 157 7.48 0.09 -2.32
C GLY A 157 6.01 0.55 -2.40
N GLU A 158 5.71 1.66 -1.73
CA GLU A 158 4.43 2.32 -1.57
C GLU A 158 3.76 2.66 -2.92
N PRO A 159 4.47 3.25 -3.93
CA PRO A 159 3.90 3.48 -5.26
C PRO A 159 3.38 2.20 -5.91
N VAL A 160 4.09 1.07 -5.76
CA VAL A 160 3.68 -0.22 -6.33
C VAL A 160 2.38 -0.68 -5.69
N SER A 161 2.30 -0.60 -4.36
CA SER A 161 1.08 -0.89 -3.61
C SER A 161 -0.11 -0.06 -4.09
N LEU A 162 0.07 1.26 -4.23
CA LEU A 162 -0.96 2.19 -4.71
C LEU A 162 -1.45 1.84 -6.12
N VAL A 163 -0.54 1.85 -7.12
CA VAL A 163 -0.95 1.71 -8.52
C VAL A 163 -1.51 0.32 -8.81
N PHE A 164 -0.96 -0.73 -8.19
CA PHE A 164 -1.45 -2.08 -8.40
C PHE A 164 -2.72 -2.42 -7.62
N LEU A 165 -3.00 -1.77 -6.48
CA LEU A 165 -4.33 -1.84 -5.88
C LEU A 165 -5.36 -1.28 -6.88
N LEU A 166 -5.16 -0.06 -7.36
CA LEU A 166 -6.09 0.58 -8.30
C LEU A 166 -6.26 -0.21 -9.60
N LEU A 167 -5.16 -0.69 -10.20
CA LEU A 167 -5.22 -1.54 -11.41
C LEU A 167 -5.94 -2.87 -11.16
N THR A 168 -5.70 -3.51 -10.02
CA THR A 168 -6.35 -4.76 -9.63
C THR A 168 -7.87 -4.60 -9.59
N PHE A 169 -8.35 -3.55 -8.92
CA PHE A 169 -9.77 -3.25 -8.86
C PHE A 169 -10.34 -2.83 -10.22
N ALA A 170 -9.61 -2.01 -10.99
CA ALA A 170 -10.04 -1.60 -12.33
C ALA A 170 -10.23 -2.79 -13.27
N LEU A 171 -9.27 -3.72 -13.29
CA LEU A 171 -9.28 -4.90 -14.15
C LEU A 171 -10.26 -5.96 -13.67
N GLY A 172 -10.33 -6.21 -12.35
CA GLY A 172 -11.27 -7.15 -11.75
C GLY A 172 -12.72 -6.74 -12.02
N LEU A 173 -13.06 -5.46 -11.74
CA LEU A 173 -14.41 -4.95 -11.99
C LEU A 173 -14.77 -4.96 -13.48
N ARG A 174 -13.84 -4.59 -14.36
CA ARG A 174 -14.04 -4.66 -15.81
C ARG A 174 -14.48 -6.05 -16.26
N LEU A 175 -13.92 -7.12 -15.70
CA LEU A 175 -14.28 -8.49 -16.05
C LEU A 175 -15.70 -8.84 -15.58
N THR A 176 -16.14 -8.32 -14.43
CA THR A 176 -17.50 -8.57 -13.92
C THR A 176 -18.58 -7.90 -14.77
N ILE A 177 -18.26 -6.84 -15.52
CA ILE A 177 -19.26 -6.13 -16.35
C ILE A 177 -19.46 -6.82 -17.72
N GLN A 178 -18.54 -7.69 -18.13
CA GLN A 178 -18.61 -8.40 -19.41
C GLN A 178 -19.53 -9.62 -19.31
N GLU A 179 -20.34 -9.87 -20.35
CA GLU A 179 -21.10 -11.12 -20.47
C GLU A 179 -20.18 -12.33 -20.63
N HIS A 180 -19.16 -12.19 -21.49
CA HIS A 180 -18.16 -13.21 -21.76
C HIS A 180 -16.74 -12.66 -21.53
N PRO A 181 -16.29 -12.58 -20.26
CA PRO A 181 -14.97 -12.07 -19.97
C PRO A 181 -13.86 -12.92 -20.61
N THR A 182 -12.80 -12.27 -21.08
CA THR A 182 -11.76 -12.94 -21.85
C THR A 182 -10.65 -13.51 -20.98
N SER A 183 -10.11 -14.68 -21.35
CA SER A 183 -8.95 -15.27 -20.67
C SER A 183 -7.74 -14.32 -20.62
N LYS A 184 -7.51 -13.50 -21.66
CA LYS A 184 -6.46 -12.46 -21.66
C LYS A 184 -6.69 -11.40 -20.57
N GLY A 185 -7.95 -10.98 -20.38
CA GLY A 185 -8.31 -10.04 -19.32
C GLY A 185 -8.12 -10.64 -17.93
N LEU A 186 -8.42 -11.93 -17.74
CA LEU A 186 -8.14 -12.64 -16.49
C LEU A 186 -6.64 -12.72 -16.19
N THR A 187 -5.82 -13.01 -17.19
CA THR A 187 -4.36 -12.99 -17.04
C THR A 187 -3.85 -11.62 -16.64
N LEU A 188 -4.34 -10.55 -17.26
CA LEU A 188 -3.93 -9.19 -16.91
C LEU A 188 -4.35 -8.83 -15.47
N PHE A 189 -5.54 -9.23 -15.04
CA PHE A 189 -5.98 -9.11 -13.65
C PHE A 189 -5.07 -9.89 -12.69
N PHE A 190 -4.70 -11.13 -13.02
CA PHE A 190 -3.77 -11.94 -12.23
C PHE A 190 -2.37 -11.32 -12.12
N VAL A 191 -1.84 -10.75 -13.21
CA VAL A 191 -0.57 -10.01 -13.16
C VAL A 191 -0.67 -8.83 -12.20
N ALA A 192 -1.75 -8.05 -12.25
CA ALA A 192 -1.93 -6.94 -11.32
C ALA A 192 -1.99 -7.40 -9.85
N VAL A 193 -2.66 -8.52 -9.58
CA VAL A 193 -2.71 -9.15 -8.25
C VAL A 193 -1.32 -9.60 -7.80
N ILE A 194 -0.50 -10.22 -8.67
CA ILE A 194 0.87 -10.61 -8.32
C ILE A 194 1.68 -9.38 -7.91
N PHE A 195 1.62 -8.31 -8.69
CA PHE A 195 2.37 -7.10 -8.39
C PHE A 195 1.94 -6.47 -7.06
N LEU A 196 0.63 -6.47 -6.78
CA LEU A 196 0.08 -6.02 -5.50
C LEU A 196 0.59 -6.88 -4.32
N VAL A 197 0.38 -8.19 -4.38
CA VAL A 197 0.74 -9.13 -3.31
C VAL A 197 2.25 -9.16 -3.07
N CYS A 198 3.05 -9.13 -4.13
CA CYS A 198 4.51 -9.17 -4.05
C CYS A 198 5.15 -7.79 -3.89
N SER A 199 4.39 -6.70 -3.70
CA SER A 199 5.00 -5.37 -3.52
C SER A 199 5.70 -5.23 -2.17
N LYS A 200 5.15 -5.86 -1.13
CA LYS A 200 5.72 -5.94 0.22
C LYS A 200 5.40 -7.30 0.84
N ILE A 201 6.29 -7.82 1.68
CA ILE A 201 6.09 -9.09 2.40
C ILE A 201 4.82 -9.04 3.27
N GLN A 202 4.51 -7.87 3.86
CA GLN A 202 3.29 -7.62 4.63
C GLN A 202 1.99 -7.87 3.84
N ASN A 203 2.04 -7.82 2.50
CA ASN A 203 0.89 -8.08 1.64
C ASN A 203 0.67 -9.57 1.34
N ALA A 204 1.54 -10.47 1.82
CA ALA A 204 1.41 -11.91 1.57
C ALA A 204 0.00 -12.46 1.89
N PRO A 205 -0.64 -12.16 3.05
CA PRO A 205 -1.98 -12.69 3.38
C PRO A 205 -3.07 -12.32 2.36
N ILE A 206 -2.93 -11.16 1.71
CA ILE A 206 -3.87 -10.68 0.69
C ILE A 206 -3.92 -11.65 -0.51
N GLY A 207 -2.81 -12.34 -0.82
CA GLY A 207 -2.77 -13.32 -1.91
C GLY A 207 -3.71 -14.50 -1.70
N ILE A 208 -3.85 -14.99 -0.46
CA ILE A 208 -4.81 -16.07 -0.12
C ILE A 208 -6.24 -15.59 -0.37
N ALA A 209 -6.55 -14.35 0.03
CA ALA A 209 -7.87 -13.77 -0.18
C ALA A 209 -8.19 -13.57 -1.68
N PHE A 210 -7.21 -13.20 -2.50
CA PHE A 210 -7.39 -13.22 -3.96
C PHE A 210 -7.53 -14.63 -4.54
N GLY A 211 -6.93 -15.65 -3.93
CA GLY A 211 -7.17 -17.04 -4.26
C GLY A 211 -8.67 -17.38 -4.23
N LEU A 212 -9.36 -16.95 -3.17
CA LEU A 212 -10.82 -17.08 -3.06
C LEU A 212 -11.54 -16.31 -4.17
N ILE A 213 -11.13 -15.08 -4.49
CA ILE A 213 -11.71 -14.32 -5.61
C ILE A 213 -11.53 -15.05 -6.94
N PHE A 214 -10.38 -15.65 -7.23
CA PHE A 214 -10.20 -16.44 -8.45
C PHE A 214 -11.11 -17.67 -8.49
N LEU A 215 -11.36 -18.33 -7.35
CA LEU A 215 -12.38 -19.38 -7.26
C LEU A 215 -13.76 -18.83 -7.59
N ARG A 216 -14.10 -17.62 -7.13
CA ARG A 216 -15.37 -16.96 -7.45
C ARG A 216 -15.47 -16.59 -8.92
N PHE A 217 -14.40 -16.10 -9.54
CA PHE A 217 -14.36 -15.83 -10.99
C PHE A 217 -14.55 -17.10 -11.83
N SER A 218 -14.19 -18.28 -11.31
CA SER A 218 -14.34 -19.56 -12.01
C SER A 218 -15.81 -19.93 -12.32
N VAL A 219 -16.77 -19.31 -11.63
CA VAL A 219 -18.22 -19.53 -11.85
C VAL A 219 -18.81 -18.68 -12.98
N LEU A 220 -18.04 -17.70 -13.50
CA LEU A 220 -18.44 -16.84 -14.61
C LEU A 220 -18.22 -17.55 -15.96
N GLN A 221 -19.02 -17.18 -16.96
CA GLN A 221 -18.98 -17.77 -18.30
C GLN A 221 -18.01 -17.03 -19.22
N GLY A 222 -16.72 -17.13 -18.93
CA GLY A 222 -15.66 -16.54 -19.75
C GLY A 222 -15.27 -17.37 -20.98
N THR A 223 -14.49 -16.78 -21.87
CA THR A 223 -14.09 -17.40 -23.13
C THR A 223 -12.95 -18.43 -22.98
N GLY A 224 -12.95 -19.46 -23.82
CA GLY A 224 -11.90 -20.49 -23.87
C GLY A 224 -11.85 -21.34 -22.60
N ASN A 225 -10.63 -21.56 -22.07
CA ASN A 225 -10.40 -22.36 -20.86
C ASN A 225 -10.59 -21.57 -19.55
N TRP A 226 -11.49 -20.58 -19.53
CA TRP A 226 -11.68 -19.62 -18.44
C TRP A 226 -11.69 -20.24 -17.04
N ARG A 227 -12.58 -21.22 -16.81
CA ARG A 227 -12.73 -21.86 -15.50
C ARG A 227 -11.44 -22.52 -15.05
N LYS A 228 -10.76 -23.26 -15.93
CA LYS A 228 -9.47 -23.92 -15.63
C LYS A 228 -8.38 -22.89 -15.33
N LEU A 229 -8.36 -21.79 -16.07
CA LEU A 229 -7.40 -20.71 -15.87
C LEU A 229 -7.61 -20.01 -14.52
N ALA A 230 -8.86 -19.71 -14.15
CA ALA A 230 -9.20 -19.13 -12.86
C ALA A 230 -8.77 -20.04 -11.69
N LEU A 231 -9.02 -21.36 -11.78
CA LEU A 231 -8.57 -22.31 -10.76
C LEU A 231 -7.05 -22.39 -10.65
N ARG A 232 -6.32 -22.35 -11.79
CA ARG A 232 -4.86 -22.30 -11.80
C ARG A 232 -4.32 -21.03 -11.14
N PHE A 233 -4.92 -19.88 -11.43
CA PHE A 233 -4.55 -18.62 -10.80
C PHE A 233 -4.87 -18.59 -9.30
N ALA A 234 -5.98 -19.18 -8.87
CA ALA A 234 -6.29 -19.36 -7.46
C ALA A 234 -5.19 -20.14 -6.73
N ALA A 235 -4.81 -21.31 -7.28
CA ALA A 235 -3.74 -22.12 -6.71
C ALA A 235 -2.37 -21.40 -6.75
N ALA A 236 -2.05 -20.76 -7.88
CA ALA A 236 -0.79 -20.07 -8.07
C ALA A 236 -0.62 -18.88 -7.11
N ILE A 237 -1.66 -18.06 -6.89
CA ILE A 237 -1.52 -16.92 -5.98
C ILE A 237 -1.43 -17.35 -4.52
N CYS A 238 -2.13 -18.42 -4.12
CA CYS A 238 -1.97 -19.00 -2.79
C CYS A 238 -0.54 -19.53 -2.59
N LEU A 239 0.03 -20.20 -3.60
CA LEU A 239 1.41 -20.68 -3.56
C LEU A 239 2.41 -19.51 -3.47
N ILE A 240 2.25 -18.48 -4.30
CA ILE A 240 3.09 -17.27 -4.29
C ILE A 240 3.03 -16.59 -2.91
N SER A 241 1.84 -16.48 -2.32
CA SER A 241 1.63 -15.91 -0.98
C SER A 241 2.41 -16.68 0.09
N VAL A 242 2.32 -18.02 0.09
CA VAL A 242 3.06 -18.87 1.03
C VAL A 242 4.58 -18.75 0.81
N LEU A 243 5.03 -18.78 -0.45
CA LEU A 243 6.45 -18.63 -0.78
C LEU A 243 6.98 -17.29 -0.31
N LEU A 244 6.28 -16.18 -0.59
CA LEU A 244 6.70 -14.84 -0.19
C LEU A 244 6.89 -14.71 1.33
N TYR A 245 6.05 -15.38 2.12
CA TYR A 245 6.18 -15.41 3.58
C TYR A 245 7.35 -16.28 4.05
N VAL A 246 7.49 -17.49 3.50
CA VAL A 246 8.53 -18.46 3.93
C VAL A 246 9.93 -18.03 3.48
N THR A 247 10.05 -17.33 2.36
CA THR A 247 11.34 -16.83 1.84
C THR A 247 11.68 -15.43 2.33
N ALA A 248 10.95 -14.89 3.32
CA ALA A 248 11.28 -13.59 3.91
C ALA A 248 12.70 -13.63 4.52
N PRO A 249 13.55 -12.61 4.29
CA PRO A 249 14.90 -12.54 4.86
C PRO A 249 14.90 -12.67 6.38
N LYS A 250 15.84 -13.45 6.93
CA LYS A 250 15.91 -13.73 8.38
C LYS A 250 16.20 -12.47 9.19
N GLU A 251 17.05 -11.60 8.67
CA GLU A 251 17.45 -10.34 9.27
C GLU A 251 16.23 -9.42 9.44
N LEU A 252 15.38 -9.34 8.41
CA LEU A 252 14.11 -8.61 8.51
C LEU A 252 13.20 -9.23 9.55
N LYS A 253 13.12 -10.57 9.62
CA LYS A 253 12.32 -11.26 10.64
C LYS A 253 12.80 -10.93 12.06
N HIS A 254 14.12 -10.83 12.30
CA HIS A 254 14.67 -10.46 13.60
C HIS A 254 14.33 -9.01 13.98
N ILE A 255 14.57 -8.06 13.07
CA ILE A 255 14.25 -6.65 13.26
C ILE A 255 12.77 -6.49 13.62
N ASN A 256 11.90 -7.10 12.82
CA ASN A 256 10.46 -7.06 12.96
C ASN A 256 9.97 -7.66 14.28
N LEU A 257 10.53 -8.80 14.68
CA LEU A 257 10.16 -9.47 15.93
C LEU A 257 10.58 -8.64 17.16
N TYR A 258 11.77 -8.04 17.14
CA TYR A 258 12.22 -7.13 18.19
C TYR A 258 11.26 -5.95 18.34
N GLN A 259 10.94 -5.27 17.24
CA GLN A 259 10.03 -4.12 17.27
C GLN A 259 8.62 -4.53 17.74
N THR A 260 8.13 -5.68 17.30
CA THR A 260 6.82 -6.21 17.70
C THR A 260 6.72 -6.44 19.21
N VAL A 261 7.74 -7.05 19.82
CA VAL A 261 7.71 -7.38 21.25
C VAL A 261 8.06 -6.17 22.10
N PHE A 262 9.21 -5.55 21.87
CA PHE A 262 9.74 -4.50 22.76
C PHE A 262 9.11 -3.13 22.51
N PHE A 263 8.89 -2.77 21.24
CA PHE A 263 8.29 -1.48 20.88
C PHE A 263 6.76 -1.57 20.66
N GLY A 264 6.19 -2.77 20.62
CA GLY A 264 4.76 -3.04 20.47
C GLY A 264 4.11 -3.54 21.75
N ILE A 265 4.33 -4.81 22.11
CA ILE A 265 3.67 -5.46 23.25
C ILE A 265 4.10 -4.85 24.58
N LEU A 266 5.40 -4.74 24.84
CA LEU A 266 5.94 -4.26 26.13
C LEU A 266 5.90 -2.73 26.25
N ASN A 267 5.78 -2.02 25.13
CA ASN A 267 5.78 -0.57 25.12
C ASN A 267 4.52 -0.02 25.82
N GLU A 268 4.74 0.78 26.86
CA GLU A 268 3.68 1.29 27.74
C GLU A 268 2.78 0.16 28.30
N SER A 269 3.34 -1.03 28.51
CA SER A 269 2.58 -2.10 29.17
C SER A 269 2.35 -1.80 30.65
N PRO A 270 1.12 -1.99 31.16
CA PRO A 270 0.85 -1.89 32.59
C PRO A 270 1.48 -3.03 33.40
N ASP A 271 1.85 -4.14 32.75
CA ASP A 271 2.46 -5.32 33.37
C ASP A 271 3.51 -5.95 32.44
N VAL A 272 4.69 -5.31 32.37
CA VAL A 272 5.81 -5.76 31.52
C VAL A 272 6.28 -7.17 31.89
N LEU A 273 6.33 -7.51 33.18
CA LEU A 273 6.80 -8.81 33.65
C LEU A 273 5.80 -9.91 33.33
N GLY A 274 4.50 -9.68 33.54
CA GLY A 274 3.45 -10.61 33.14
C GLY A 274 3.41 -10.83 31.62
N ASP A 275 3.56 -9.76 30.82
CA ASP A 275 3.61 -9.87 29.36
C ASP A 275 4.84 -10.68 28.89
N LEU A 276 5.99 -10.54 29.56
CA LEU A 276 7.19 -11.36 29.29
C LEU A 276 6.96 -12.84 29.66
N GLU A 277 6.35 -13.12 30.80
CA GLU A 277 6.01 -14.48 31.25
C GLU A 277 5.06 -15.16 30.25
N ASP A 278 4.01 -14.45 29.82
CA ASP A 278 3.03 -14.93 28.84
C ASP A 278 3.67 -15.26 27.47
N LEU A 279 4.73 -14.52 27.10
CA LEU A 279 5.53 -14.76 25.90
C LEU A 279 6.62 -15.83 26.10
N GLY A 280 6.83 -16.33 27.32
CA GLY A 280 7.88 -17.30 27.65
C GLY A 280 9.29 -16.70 27.63
N LEU A 281 9.40 -15.39 27.86
CA LEU A 281 10.64 -14.62 27.80
C LEU A 281 11.21 -14.33 29.20
N PRO A 282 12.56 -14.27 29.35
CA PRO A 282 13.18 -13.95 30.65
C PRO A 282 12.84 -12.54 31.15
N GLU A 283 12.57 -12.40 32.45
CA GLU A 283 12.26 -11.12 33.11
C GLU A 283 13.31 -10.03 32.85
N ARG A 284 14.60 -10.39 32.76
CA ARG A 284 15.68 -9.42 32.53
C ARG A 284 15.57 -8.64 31.20
N LEU A 285 14.72 -9.07 30.27
CA LEU A 285 14.44 -8.35 29.04
C LEU A 285 13.51 -7.15 29.24
N GLU A 286 12.96 -6.94 30.45
CA GLU A 286 12.13 -5.77 30.78
C GLU A 286 12.82 -4.43 30.47
N VAL A 287 14.15 -4.39 30.58
CA VAL A 287 14.97 -3.20 30.30
C VAL A 287 14.92 -2.75 28.84
N LEU A 288 14.36 -3.59 27.95
CA LEU A 288 14.15 -3.28 26.55
C LEU A 288 12.72 -2.79 26.26
N ALA A 289 11.80 -2.81 27.22
CA ALA A 289 10.44 -2.31 27.03
C ALA A 289 10.44 -0.86 26.52
N GLY A 290 9.72 -0.60 25.43
CA GLY A 290 9.67 0.72 24.79
C GLY A 290 10.87 1.08 23.92
N THR A 291 11.83 0.17 23.71
CA THR A 291 12.97 0.41 22.81
C THR A 291 12.69 -0.09 21.39
N ASN A 292 13.20 0.60 20.37
CA ASN A 292 13.12 0.16 18.97
C ASN A 292 14.46 -0.41 18.47
N TYR A 293 14.43 -1.17 17.38
CA TYR A 293 15.62 -1.89 16.89
C TYR A 293 16.78 -0.97 16.48
N PHE A 294 16.48 0.25 16.03
CA PHE A 294 17.49 1.20 15.53
C PHE A 294 17.94 2.21 16.59
N GLN A 295 17.45 2.08 17.81
CA GLN A 295 17.83 2.93 18.93
C GLN A 295 19.24 2.58 19.43
N THR A 296 20.08 3.60 19.63
CA THR A 296 21.50 3.40 20.00
C THR A 296 21.72 3.32 21.51
N ASP A 297 20.82 3.84 22.33
CA ASP A 297 20.92 3.94 23.79
C ASP A 297 20.10 2.86 24.51
N THR A 298 20.21 1.62 24.06
CA THR A 298 19.55 0.46 24.71
C THR A 298 20.43 -0.20 25.77
N ALA A 299 19.81 -0.70 26.84
CA ALA A 299 20.49 -1.39 27.95
C ALA A 299 21.13 -2.72 27.52
N ILE A 300 20.45 -3.46 26.64
CA ILE A 300 20.99 -4.63 25.93
C ILE A 300 21.01 -4.28 24.45
N LYS A 301 22.19 -4.38 23.83
CA LYS A 301 22.34 -4.04 22.41
C LYS A 301 21.64 -5.08 21.54
N GLN A 302 21.12 -4.65 20.40
CA GLN A 302 20.32 -5.48 19.50
C GLN A 302 21.14 -6.59 18.83
N ASP A 303 22.47 -6.41 18.75
CA ASP A 303 23.46 -7.38 18.29
C ASP A 303 24.10 -8.19 19.43
N ASP A 304 23.63 -8.04 20.67
CA ASP A 304 24.12 -8.80 21.82
C ASP A 304 23.83 -10.30 21.62
N PRO A 305 24.85 -11.18 21.69
CA PRO A 305 24.67 -12.62 21.45
C PRO A 305 23.67 -13.29 22.40
N SER A 306 23.44 -12.73 23.58
CA SER A 306 22.48 -13.27 24.55
C SER A 306 21.05 -13.23 24.05
N LEU A 307 20.69 -12.24 23.21
CA LEU A 307 19.35 -12.12 22.63
C LEU A 307 18.99 -13.30 21.72
N GLN A 308 19.97 -14.02 21.18
CA GLN A 308 19.67 -15.22 20.39
C GLN A 308 18.95 -16.26 21.24
N ALA A 309 19.54 -16.66 22.37
CA ALA A 309 19.01 -17.69 23.24
C ALA A 309 17.85 -17.19 24.13
N ASP A 310 17.88 -15.91 24.51
CA ASP A 310 16.89 -15.33 25.41
C ASP A 310 15.63 -14.82 24.71
N PHE A 311 15.71 -14.53 23.40
CA PHE A 311 14.61 -13.92 22.65
C PHE A 311 14.36 -14.61 21.30
N TYR A 312 15.28 -14.54 20.35
CA TYR A 312 15.02 -14.95 18.95
C TYR A 312 14.73 -16.45 18.77
N ASP A 313 15.28 -17.31 19.64
CA ASP A 313 15.01 -18.75 19.63
C ASP A 313 13.72 -19.14 20.38
N ARG A 314 13.14 -18.22 21.17
CA ARG A 314 12.02 -18.50 22.09
C ARG A 314 10.67 -18.00 21.61
N VAL A 315 10.64 -16.89 20.89
CA VAL A 315 9.39 -16.26 20.45
C VAL A 315 9.33 -16.14 18.93
N SER A 316 8.11 -16.17 18.39
CA SER A 316 7.86 -15.96 16.97
C SER A 316 6.60 -15.10 16.77
N HIS A 317 6.39 -14.64 15.53
CA HIS A 317 5.17 -13.92 15.16
C HIS A 317 3.89 -14.75 15.38
N LYS A 318 3.99 -16.08 15.39
CA LYS A 318 2.88 -16.97 15.76
C LYS A 318 2.55 -16.82 17.25
N ASP A 319 3.56 -16.77 18.10
CA ASP A 319 3.39 -16.64 19.55
C ASP A 319 2.85 -15.25 19.89
N VAL A 320 3.32 -14.21 19.20
CA VAL A 320 2.73 -12.85 19.25
C VAL A 320 1.24 -12.86 18.90
N LEU A 321 0.84 -13.57 17.84
CA LEU A 321 -0.58 -13.70 17.49
C LEU A 321 -1.37 -14.37 18.62
N PHE A 322 -0.85 -15.46 19.19
CA PHE A 322 -1.51 -16.14 20.32
C PHE A 322 -1.53 -15.29 21.59
N PHE A 323 -0.49 -14.50 21.85
CA PHE A 323 -0.45 -13.53 22.95
C PHE A 323 -1.61 -12.55 22.82
N TYR A 324 -1.79 -11.91 21.66
CA TYR A 324 -2.91 -10.98 21.45
C TYR A 324 -4.30 -11.65 21.53
N LEU A 325 -4.42 -12.93 21.14
CA LEU A 325 -5.67 -13.68 21.30
C LEU A 325 -6.01 -13.95 22.77
N LYS A 326 -5.00 -14.17 23.62
CA LYS A 326 -5.18 -14.31 25.07
C LYS A 326 -5.39 -12.95 25.76
N ASN A 327 -4.74 -11.91 25.23
CA ASN A 327 -4.69 -10.57 25.78
C ASN A 327 -5.32 -9.53 24.81
N PRO A 328 -6.64 -9.61 24.54
CA PRO A 328 -7.28 -8.75 23.54
C PRO A 328 -7.22 -7.25 23.89
N GLY A 329 -7.12 -6.90 25.19
CA GLY A 329 -6.89 -5.52 25.62
C GLY A 329 -5.59 -4.95 25.04
N ARG A 330 -4.50 -5.72 25.08
CA ARG A 330 -3.19 -5.32 24.53
C ARG A 330 -3.22 -5.13 23.01
N LEU A 331 -4.04 -5.92 22.30
CA LEU A 331 -4.28 -5.72 20.88
C LEU A 331 -5.05 -4.42 20.63
N ILE A 332 -6.11 -4.16 21.41
CA ILE A 332 -6.92 -2.94 21.29
C ILE A 332 -6.06 -1.70 21.53
N ASP A 333 -5.16 -1.70 22.52
CA ASP A 333 -4.25 -0.57 22.78
C ASP A 333 -3.38 -0.26 21.56
N ASN A 334 -2.79 -1.29 20.95
CA ASN A 334 -1.99 -1.12 19.73
C ASN A 334 -2.84 -0.74 18.52
N MET A 335 -4.08 -1.21 18.43
CA MET A 335 -5.03 -0.75 17.40
C MET A 335 -5.43 0.71 17.61
N GLN A 336 -5.53 1.20 18.84
CA GLN A 336 -5.78 2.61 19.11
C GLN A 336 -4.59 3.48 18.68
N TYR A 337 -3.37 3.03 18.97
CA TYR A 337 -2.14 3.69 18.50
C TYR A 337 -2.03 3.68 16.96
N ALA A 338 -2.33 2.56 16.31
CA ALA A 338 -2.37 2.51 14.85
C ALA A 338 -3.45 3.44 14.29
N ALA A 339 -4.65 3.47 14.89
CA ALA A 339 -5.73 4.36 14.49
C ALA A 339 -5.35 5.84 14.64
N SER A 340 -4.60 6.21 15.69
CA SER A 340 -4.17 7.59 15.89
C SER A 340 -3.17 8.08 14.83
N ASN A 341 -2.49 7.14 14.17
CA ASN A 341 -1.52 7.41 13.10
C ASN A 341 -2.09 7.13 11.70
N SER A 342 -3.34 6.68 11.59
CA SER A 342 -3.90 6.10 10.37
C SER A 342 -4.37 7.09 9.32
N MET A 343 -4.58 8.37 9.67
CA MET A 343 -5.06 9.40 8.72
C MET A 343 -3.92 10.16 8.01
N ALA A 344 -2.68 9.96 8.44
CA ALA A 344 -1.50 10.48 7.75
C ALA A 344 -1.12 9.54 6.60
N ILE A 345 -1.19 10.03 5.36
CA ILE A 345 -0.82 9.25 4.15
C ILE A 345 0.70 9.07 4.05
N ARG A 346 1.47 10.05 4.52
CA ARG A 346 2.94 10.07 4.48
C ARG A 346 3.50 10.37 5.87
N PRO A 347 4.71 9.91 6.18
CA PRO A 347 5.45 10.34 7.36
C PRO A 347 5.82 11.82 7.22
N TYR A 348 5.53 12.61 8.25
CA TYR A 348 5.82 14.04 8.27
C TYR A 348 7.27 14.36 8.67
N TYR A 349 8.03 13.35 9.07
CA TYR A 349 9.44 13.49 9.41
C TYR A 349 10.39 13.22 8.23
N LEU A 350 9.86 12.83 7.05
CA LEU A 350 10.66 12.62 5.84
C LEU A 350 10.52 13.82 4.89
N GLY A 351 11.63 14.54 4.70
CA GLY A 351 11.70 15.69 3.80
C GLY A 351 11.37 15.34 2.35
N ASN A 352 10.91 16.33 1.60
CA ASN A 352 10.43 16.13 0.22
C ASN A 352 11.29 16.79 -0.84
N TYR A 353 12.17 17.71 -0.46
CA TYR A 353 12.98 18.51 -1.38
C TYR A 353 14.45 18.10 -1.35
N GLU A 354 15.18 18.39 -2.43
CA GLU A 354 16.63 18.22 -2.44
C GLU A 354 17.32 19.25 -1.56
N GLN A 355 18.55 18.95 -1.17
CA GLN A 355 19.41 19.91 -0.48
C GLN A 355 19.62 21.16 -1.35
N GLY A 356 19.43 22.33 -0.74
CA GLY A 356 19.56 23.63 -1.41
C GLY A 356 18.28 24.19 -2.01
N GLU A 357 17.21 23.39 -2.14
CA GLU A 357 15.90 23.89 -2.59
C GLU A 357 15.05 24.43 -1.43
N GLN A 358 15.05 23.73 -0.29
CA GLN A 358 14.31 24.08 0.91
C GLN A 358 15.09 23.69 2.17
N LYS A 359 14.57 24.06 3.35
CA LYS A 359 15.13 23.64 4.65
C LYS A 359 15.03 22.12 4.85
N ALA A 360 15.94 21.56 5.64
CA ALA A 360 15.92 20.15 6.05
C ALA A 360 14.54 19.76 6.61
N GLY A 361 14.02 18.60 6.17
CA GLY A 361 12.73 18.07 6.60
C GLY A 361 11.51 18.83 6.05
N ALA A 362 11.69 19.77 5.11
CA ALA A 362 10.57 20.48 4.50
C ALA A 362 9.66 19.53 3.70
N LEU A 363 8.35 19.73 3.84
CA LEU A 363 7.31 18.95 3.17
C LEU A 363 6.62 19.78 2.08
N SER A 364 6.27 19.14 0.97
CA SER A 364 5.46 19.78 -0.07
C SER A 364 3.98 19.66 0.26
N PHE A 365 3.26 20.78 0.24
CA PHE A 365 1.81 20.84 0.42
C PHE A 365 1.06 21.23 -0.87
N ALA A 366 1.77 21.32 -1.99
CA ALA A 366 1.17 21.62 -3.28
C ALA A 366 0.19 20.51 -3.67
N TYR A 367 -1.12 20.81 -3.82
CA TYR A 367 -2.16 19.81 -4.10
C TYR A 367 -2.29 18.74 -2.98
N SER A 368 -2.37 19.18 -1.73
CA SER A 368 -2.51 18.33 -0.52
C SER A 368 -3.92 18.33 0.09
N GLY A 369 -4.93 18.68 -0.70
CA GLY A 369 -6.29 18.91 -0.19
C GLY A 369 -6.92 17.70 0.49
N TRP A 370 -6.68 16.49 -0.03
CA TRP A 370 -7.22 15.26 0.55
C TRP A 370 -6.40 14.82 1.77
N SER A 371 -5.07 14.81 1.66
CA SER A 371 -4.19 14.38 2.75
C SER A 371 -4.30 15.29 3.97
N GLN A 372 -4.35 16.61 3.78
CA GLN A 372 -4.54 17.55 4.89
C GLN A 372 -5.95 17.50 5.47
N PHE A 373 -6.98 17.31 4.64
CA PHE A 373 -8.33 17.12 5.15
C PHE A 373 -8.41 15.90 6.06
N LYS A 374 -7.87 14.76 5.63
CA LYS A 374 -7.84 13.54 6.45
C LYS A 374 -7.12 13.77 7.77
N ASN A 375 -5.89 14.30 7.70
CA ASN A 375 -5.03 14.47 8.86
C ASN A 375 -5.56 15.50 9.88
N ASN A 376 -6.31 16.51 9.44
CA ASN A 376 -6.72 17.61 10.31
C ASN A 376 -8.19 17.55 10.73
N HIS A 377 -9.03 16.81 10.01
CA HIS A 377 -10.49 16.82 10.22
C HIS A 377 -11.12 15.45 10.43
N LEU A 378 -10.51 14.34 9.98
CA LEU A 378 -11.08 13.02 10.27
C LEU A 378 -10.67 12.56 11.69
N PRO A 379 -11.57 11.90 12.43
CA PRO A 379 -11.23 11.42 13.77
C PRO A 379 -10.13 10.35 13.75
N HIS A 380 -9.09 10.57 14.54
CA HIS A 380 -7.95 9.67 14.75
C HIS A 380 -8.26 8.57 15.78
N SER A 381 -9.42 7.91 15.65
CA SER A 381 -9.91 6.97 16.66
C SER A 381 -10.34 5.64 16.07
N LEU A 382 -10.16 4.57 16.85
CA LEU A 382 -10.58 3.23 16.46
C LEU A 382 -12.10 3.14 16.27
N GLY A 383 -12.89 3.86 17.07
CA GLY A 383 -14.35 3.90 16.95
C GLY A 383 -14.82 4.49 15.61
N PHE A 384 -14.19 5.57 15.14
CA PHE A 384 -14.47 6.12 13.82
C PHE A 384 -14.16 5.12 12.70
N LEU A 385 -12.98 4.47 12.77
CA LEU A 385 -12.61 3.43 11.80
C LEU A 385 -13.62 2.30 11.80
N ALA A 386 -13.98 1.77 12.97
CA ALA A 386 -14.99 0.72 13.10
C ALA A 386 -16.32 1.13 12.46
N GLY A 387 -16.81 2.34 12.74
CA GLY A 387 -18.03 2.87 12.13
C GLY A 387 -17.95 2.98 10.61
N PHE A 388 -16.84 3.50 10.08
CA PHE A 388 -16.59 3.59 8.63
C PHE A 388 -16.63 2.21 7.96
N TYR A 389 -15.96 1.22 8.55
CA TYR A 389 -15.95 -0.15 8.04
C TYR A 389 -17.34 -0.80 8.10
N VAL A 390 -18.08 -0.60 9.19
CA VAL A 390 -19.47 -1.10 9.32
C VAL A 390 -20.36 -0.51 8.22
N ILE A 391 -20.29 0.80 7.96
CA ILE A 391 -21.08 1.45 6.91
C ILE A 391 -20.70 0.90 5.52
N TYR A 392 -19.40 0.78 5.25
CA TYR A 392 -18.90 0.24 3.99
C TYR A 392 -19.41 -1.20 3.74
N TYR A 393 -19.21 -2.09 4.72
CA TYR A 393 -19.63 -3.48 4.61
C TYR A 393 -21.14 -3.64 4.57
N ALA A 394 -21.90 -2.83 5.31
CA ALA A 394 -23.35 -2.82 5.22
C ALA A 394 -23.83 -2.49 3.79
N GLY A 395 -23.24 -1.47 3.15
CA GLY A 395 -23.54 -1.11 1.76
C GLY A 395 -23.16 -2.22 0.76
N ALA A 396 -21.97 -2.81 0.91
CA ALA A 396 -21.49 -3.89 0.06
C ALA A 396 -22.37 -5.15 0.19
N LEU A 397 -22.69 -5.57 1.42
CA LEU A 397 -23.55 -6.72 1.71
C LEU A 397 -24.98 -6.48 1.24
N PHE A 398 -25.53 -5.28 1.44
CA PHE A 398 -26.85 -4.93 0.92
C PHE A 398 -26.94 -5.14 -0.59
N GLN A 399 -25.95 -4.65 -1.35
CA GLN A 399 -25.90 -4.83 -2.80
C GLN A 399 -25.69 -6.29 -3.19
N TYR A 400 -24.85 -7.03 -2.46
CA TYR A 400 -24.60 -8.44 -2.69
C TYR A 400 -25.87 -9.29 -2.56
N PHE A 401 -26.61 -9.12 -1.46
CA PHE A 401 -27.83 -9.90 -1.19
C PHE A 401 -29.01 -9.46 -2.05
N ARG A 402 -29.08 -8.18 -2.43
CA ARG A 402 -30.09 -7.67 -3.38
C ARG A 402 -29.91 -8.23 -4.78
N SER A 403 -28.66 -8.47 -5.20
CA SER A 403 -28.38 -8.93 -6.56
C SER A 403 -28.64 -10.43 -6.75
N ARG A 404 -29.26 -10.77 -7.89
CA ARG A 404 -29.41 -12.14 -8.40
C ARG A 404 -28.41 -12.46 -9.51
N ASP A 405 -27.75 -11.46 -10.10
CA ASP A 405 -26.73 -11.69 -11.13
C ASP A 405 -25.42 -12.15 -10.46
N ARG A 406 -24.89 -13.29 -10.92
CA ARG A 406 -23.61 -13.82 -10.44
C ARG A 406 -22.47 -12.83 -10.64
N ARG A 407 -22.48 -12.06 -11.72
CA ARG A 407 -21.45 -11.07 -12.03
C ARG A 407 -21.41 -9.94 -11.01
N GLU A 408 -22.57 -9.42 -10.65
CA GLU A 408 -22.71 -8.38 -9.61
C GLU A 408 -22.35 -8.92 -8.23
N ARG A 409 -22.66 -10.19 -7.93
CA ARG A 409 -22.21 -10.83 -6.69
C ARG A 409 -20.69 -10.95 -6.61
N VAL A 410 -20.03 -11.38 -7.69
CA VAL A 410 -18.55 -11.43 -7.77
C VAL A 410 -17.95 -10.02 -7.66
N ALA A 411 -18.58 -9.00 -8.25
CA ALA A 411 -18.16 -7.62 -8.08
C ALA A 411 -18.30 -7.15 -6.62
N GLY A 412 -19.39 -7.53 -5.95
CA GLY A 412 -19.60 -7.29 -4.52
C GLY A 412 -18.58 -7.99 -3.64
N GLU A 413 -18.21 -9.24 -3.94
CA GLU A 413 -17.15 -9.99 -3.27
C GLU A 413 -15.78 -9.31 -3.46
N LEU A 414 -15.49 -8.82 -4.66
CA LEU A 414 -14.29 -8.02 -4.91
C LEU A 414 -14.29 -6.72 -4.08
N MET A 415 -15.42 -6.00 -4.03
CA MET A 415 -15.55 -4.82 -3.17
C MET A 415 -15.39 -5.15 -1.67
N MET A 416 -15.93 -6.27 -1.19
CA MET A 416 -15.70 -6.70 0.20
C MET A 416 -14.22 -7.02 0.46
N LEU A 417 -13.51 -7.56 -0.54
CA LEU A 417 -12.07 -7.78 -0.46
C LEU A 417 -11.29 -6.45 -0.33
N LEU A 418 -11.75 -5.35 -0.93
CA LEU A 418 -11.10 -4.03 -0.74
C LEU A 418 -11.02 -3.64 0.74
N GLY A 419 -12.14 -3.77 1.46
CA GLY A 419 -12.16 -3.53 2.90
C GLY A 419 -11.27 -4.52 3.65
N LEU A 420 -11.24 -5.79 3.21
CA LEU A 420 -10.45 -6.80 3.89
C LEU A 420 -8.95 -6.58 3.70
N ILE A 421 -8.52 -6.09 2.53
CA ILE A 421 -7.16 -5.62 2.28
C ILE A 421 -6.82 -4.50 3.25
N GLY A 422 -7.70 -3.50 3.40
CA GLY A 422 -7.53 -2.43 4.38
C GLY A 422 -7.36 -2.95 5.80
N LEU A 423 -8.21 -3.89 6.25
CA LEU A 423 -8.10 -4.51 7.57
C LEU A 423 -6.78 -5.26 7.77
N PHE A 424 -6.35 -6.05 6.77
CA PHE A 424 -5.05 -6.72 6.84
C PHE A 424 -3.90 -5.71 6.91
N SER A 425 -3.93 -4.68 6.08
CA SER A 425 -2.91 -3.62 6.08
C SER A 425 -2.92 -2.75 7.33
N PHE A 426 -3.97 -2.82 8.16
CA PHE A 426 -4.04 -2.21 9.48
C PHE A 426 -3.47 -3.13 10.57
N LEU A 427 -3.81 -4.42 10.54
CA LEU A 427 -3.46 -5.38 11.59
C LEU A 427 -2.06 -5.99 11.42
N VAL A 428 -1.62 -6.24 10.19
CA VAL A 428 -0.32 -6.87 9.93
C VAL A 428 0.85 -6.04 10.46
N PRO A 429 0.90 -4.71 10.30
CA PRO A 429 1.95 -3.90 10.91
C PRO A 429 2.00 -4.01 12.45
N ILE A 430 0.85 -4.09 13.12
CA ILE A 430 0.81 -4.27 14.58
C ILE A 430 1.44 -5.61 14.99
N LEU A 431 1.15 -6.67 14.22
CA LEU A 431 1.68 -8.01 14.47
C LEU A 431 3.13 -8.21 14.03
N GLY A 432 3.60 -7.40 13.09
CA GLY A 432 4.88 -7.58 12.39
C GLY A 432 5.94 -6.54 12.70
N ASP A 433 5.58 -5.33 13.10
CA ASP A 433 6.50 -4.21 13.32
C ASP A 433 6.18 -3.45 14.63
N GLY A 434 5.17 -3.89 15.39
CA GLY A 434 4.75 -3.23 16.63
C GLY A 434 4.28 -1.80 16.38
N ARG A 435 4.85 -0.82 17.11
CA ARG A 435 4.54 0.61 16.94
C ARG A 435 5.57 1.36 16.07
N ALA A 436 6.60 0.68 15.58
CA ALA A 436 7.71 1.32 14.87
C ALA A 436 7.27 1.72 13.46
N ASP A 437 7.53 2.99 13.11
CA ASP A 437 7.19 3.56 11.81
C ASP A 437 5.75 3.25 11.32
N ILE A 438 4.80 3.18 12.28
CA ILE A 438 3.46 2.66 12.02
C ILE A 438 2.74 3.47 10.92
N GLY A 439 2.94 4.79 10.89
CA GLY A 439 2.31 5.67 9.91
C GLY A 439 2.68 5.29 8.47
N LYS A 440 3.95 4.99 8.21
CA LYS A 440 4.41 4.51 6.90
C LYS A 440 3.87 3.11 6.59
N HIS A 441 3.86 2.20 7.57
CA HIS A 441 3.32 0.85 7.36
C HIS A 441 1.80 0.84 7.11
N LEU A 442 1.07 1.88 7.55
CA LEU A 442 -0.33 2.10 7.27
C LEU A 442 -0.61 2.71 5.87
N PHE A 443 0.39 2.83 4.99
CA PHE A 443 0.19 3.33 3.62
C PHE A 443 -0.86 2.53 2.84
N MET A 444 -0.77 1.19 2.82
CA MET A 444 -1.75 0.36 2.08
C MET A 444 -3.15 0.42 2.72
N PHE A 445 -3.22 0.56 4.05
CA PHE A 445 -4.48 0.84 4.74
C PHE A 445 -5.08 2.15 4.23
N ASN A 446 -4.28 3.22 4.12
CA ASN A 446 -4.72 4.51 3.60
C ASN A 446 -5.25 4.42 2.16
N VAL A 447 -4.52 3.74 1.26
CA VAL A 447 -4.99 3.54 -0.13
C VAL A 447 -6.33 2.80 -0.16
N SER A 448 -6.47 1.75 0.67
CA SER A 448 -7.70 0.95 0.74
C SER A 448 -8.86 1.75 1.30
N PHE A 449 -8.65 2.47 2.41
CA PHE A 449 -9.63 3.37 3.02
C PHE A 449 -10.10 4.44 2.04
N ASP A 450 -9.17 5.05 1.31
CA ASP A 450 -9.45 6.09 0.33
C ASP A 450 -10.25 5.54 -0.86
N MET A 451 -9.91 4.34 -1.34
CA MET A 451 -10.66 3.67 -2.39
C MET A 451 -12.06 3.24 -1.92
N MET A 452 -12.21 2.83 -0.65
CA MET A 452 -13.52 2.57 -0.04
C MET A 452 -14.37 3.83 -0.01
N ALA A 453 -13.79 4.98 0.36
CA ALA A 453 -14.48 6.27 0.37
C ALA A 453 -14.96 6.66 -1.05
N VAL A 454 -14.07 6.55 -2.06
CA VAL A 454 -14.43 6.78 -3.46
C VAL A 454 -15.55 5.83 -3.91
N ALA A 455 -15.49 4.56 -3.54
CA ALA A 455 -16.51 3.56 -3.88
C ALA A 455 -17.87 3.88 -3.23
N MET A 456 -17.89 4.30 -1.96
CA MET A 456 -19.12 4.68 -1.26
C MET A 456 -19.77 5.91 -1.88
N VAL A 457 -19.01 6.97 -2.18
CA VAL A 457 -19.55 8.16 -2.84
C VAL A 457 -20.05 7.82 -4.24
N GLY A 458 -19.29 7.04 -5.01
CA GLY A 458 -19.71 6.55 -6.32
C GLY A 458 -21.01 5.74 -6.27
N TRP A 459 -21.17 4.91 -5.23
CA TRP A 459 -22.39 4.14 -5.00
C TRP A 459 -23.59 5.04 -4.68
N VAL A 460 -23.44 6.03 -3.78
CA VAL A 460 -24.51 6.99 -3.45
C VAL A 460 -24.96 7.76 -4.69
N VAL A 461 -24.01 8.29 -5.46
CA VAL A 461 -24.31 9.01 -6.71
C VAL A 461 -25.08 8.13 -7.69
N TYR A 462 -24.66 6.87 -7.84
CA TYR A 462 -25.37 5.91 -8.68
C TYR A 462 -26.81 5.71 -8.21
N GLN A 463 -27.04 5.49 -6.92
CA GLN A 463 -28.39 5.29 -6.38
C GLN A 463 -29.30 6.51 -6.58
N LEU A 464 -28.78 7.72 -6.34
CA LEU A 464 -29.52 8.96 -6.55
C LEU A 464 -29.91 9.15 -8.03
N SER A 465 -28.97 8.88 -8.94
CA SER A 465 -29.24 8.97 -10.39
C SER A 465 -30.28 7.96 -10.85
N ALA A 466 -30.23 6.72 -10.34
CA ALA A 466 -31.20 5.67 -10.66
C ALA A 466 -32.60 6.02 -10.12
N TRP A 467 -32.66 6.59 -8.91
CA TRP A 467 -33.91 7.07 -8.32
C TRP A 467 -34.54 8.21 -9.14
N ALA A 468 -33.74 9.21 -9.54
CA ALA A 468 -34.21 10.33 -10.35
C ALA A 468 -34.75 9.88 -11.71
N ALA A 469 -34.05 8.96 -12.39
CA ALA A 469 -34.48 8.42 -13.69
C ALA A 469 -35.78 7.60 -13.60
N ASN A 470 -36.02 6.91 -12.49
CA ASN A 470 -37.27 6.19 -12.27
C ASN A 470 -38.45 7.13 -11.99
N ARG A 471 -38.18 8.31 -11.40
CA ARG A 471 -39.21 9.32 -11.12
C ARG A 471 -39.62 10.09 -12.38
N SER A 472 -38.70 10.33 -13.32
CA SER A 472 -39.02 10.98 -14.60
C SER A 472 -39.77 10.08 -15.59
N ARG A 473 -39.86 8.77 -15.31
CA ARG A 473 -40.58 7.78 -16.12
C ARG A 473 -41.98 7.44 -15.58
N ARG A 474 -42.32 7.96 -14.40
CA ARG A 474 -43.66 7.93 -13.81
C ARG A 474 -44.30 9.28 -14.00
#